data_AF-A0A832X8A8-F1
#
_entry.id   AF-A0A832X8A8-F1
#
_cell.length_a   1.000
_cell.length_b   1.000
_cell.length_c   1.000
_cell.angle_alpha   90.00
_cell.angle_beta   90.00
_cell.angle_gamma   90.00
#
_symmetry.space_group_name_H-M   'P 1'
#
loop_
_entity.id
_entity.type
_entity.pdbx_description
1 polymer ?
#
loop_
_entity_poly.entity_id
_entity_poly.type
_entity_poly.pdbx_seq_one_letter_code
_entity_poly.pdbx_strand_id
1 'polypeptide(L)'
;MVGIPQILFFIALIAGGGFFGYFARRFDMGGVELWLPFGIIIAYAVNPLIGFVIAVATMLVSFGFFPYSLHYLVIMAGSLAVAIFATILMPVTAANFIWNAFILAMVYNIISNSIFLFLGYPIFRALQFIMLSLFLNWVIFWKIGWQLVEWLKA
;
A
#
# COMPACT_ATOMS: atom_id res chain seq x y z
N MET A 1 -6.20 -2.22 22.49
CA MET A 1 -4.74 -2.44 22.56
C MET A 1 -4.41 -3.55 21.58
N VAL A 2 -3.33 -3.43 20.79
CA VAL A 2 -2.98 -4.47 19.80
C VAL A 2 -2.59 -5.75 20.55
N GLY A 3 -3.34 -6.83 20.34
CA GLY A 3 -3.06 -8.13 20.95
C GLY A 3 -1.89 -8.85 20.27
N ILE A 4 -1.42 -9.93 20.91
CA ILE A 4 -0.35 -10.80 20.37
C ILE A 4 -0.68 -11.29 18.94
N PRO A 5 -1.92 -11.72 18.61
CA PRO A 5 -2.26 -12.15 17.25
C PRO A 5 -2.07 -11.05 16.19
N GLN A 6 -2.46 -9.81 16.51
CA GLN A 6 -2.30 -8.67 15.60
C GLN A 6 -0.82 -8.29 15.41
N ILE A 7 -0.01 -8.38 16.47
CA ILE A 7 1.46 -8.18 16.37
C ILE A 7 2.09 -9.22 15.44
N LEU A 8 1.74 -10.50 15.63
CA LEU A 8 2.23 -11.59 14.77
C LEU A 8 1.79 -11.39 13.31
N PHE A 9 0.56 -10.92 13.09
CA PHE A 9 0.08 -10.57 11.76
C PHE A 9 0.90 -9.45 11.13
N PHE A 10 1.22 -8.38 11.88
CA PHE A 10 2.07 -7.30 11.37
C PHE A 10 3.48 -7.78 10.99
N ILE A 11 4.09 -8.63 11.80
CA ILE A 11 5.39 -9.24 11.50
C ILE A 11 5.31 -10.09 10.24
N ALA A 12 4.29 -10.94 10.14
CA ALA A 12 4.08 -11.79 8.98
C ALA A 12 3.85 -10.97 7.70
N LEU A 13 3.11 -9.87 7.80
CA LEU A 13 2.87 -8.95 6.69
C LEU A 13 4.17 -8.26 6.23
N ILE A 14 4.98 -7.74 7.17
CA ILE A 14 6.28 -7.14 6.87
C ILE A 14 7.21 -8.16 6.21
N ALA A 15 7.31 -9.37 6.77
CA ALA A 15 8.10 -10.46 6.20
C ALA A 15 7.59 -10.86 4.80
N GLY A 16 6.27 -10.83 4.61
CA GLY A 16 5.60 -11.02 3.32
C GLY A 16 5.98 -9.96 2.27
N GLY A 17 6.55 -8.82 2.68
CA GLY A 17 7.15 -7.81 1.79
C GLY A 17 8.12 -8.41 0.76
N GLY A 18 8.93 -9.40 1.15
CA GLY A 18 9.85 -10.08 0.25
C GLY A 18 9.14 -10.92 -0.81
N PHE A 19 8.02 -11.56 -0.45
CA PHE A 19 7.16 -12.29 -1.39
C PHE A 19 6.51 -11.34 -2.40
N PHE A 20 5.99 -10.20 -1.94
CA PHE A 20 5.42 -9.17 -2.81
C PHE A 20 6.47 -8.61 -3.80
N GLY A 21 7.70 -8.35 -3.33
CA GLY A 21 8.82 -7.94 -4.17
C GLY A 21 9.22 -8.99 -5.22
N TYR A 22 9.18 -10.28 -4.86
CA TYR A 22 9.46 -11.38 -5.80
C TYR A 22 8.44 -11.46 -6.94
N PHE A 23 7.13 -11.36 -6.63
CA PHE A 23 6.08 -11.38 -7.66
C PHE A 23 6.12 -10.13 -8.53
N ALA A 24 6.35 -8.94 -7.95
CA ALA A 24 6.51 -7.69 -8.70
C ALA A 24 7.56 -7.82 -9.82
N ARG A 25 8.69 -8.47 -9.54
CA ARG A 25 9.76 -8.71 -10.52
C ARG A 25 9.33 -9.61 -11.69
N ARG A 26 8.50 -10.62 -11.45
CA ARG A 26 8.03 -11.56 -12.50
C ARG A 26 7.19 -10.86 -13.57
N PHE A 27 6.59 -9.71 -13.23
CA PHE A 27 5.74 -8.94 -14.14
C PHE A 27 6.41 -7.67 -14.68
N ASP A 28 7.73 -7.51 -14.49
CA ASP A 28 8.49 -6.28 -14.83
C ASP A 28 7.88 -5.01 -14.21
N MET A 29 7.31 -5.19 -13.02
CA MET A 29 6.64 -4.12 -12.30
C MET A 29 7.60 -3.59 -11.25
N GLY A 30 8.29 -2.51 -11.58
CA GLY A 30 9.12 -1.79 -10.63
C GLY A 30 8.30 -1.41 -9.40
N GLY A 31 8.53 -2.11 -8.28
CA GLY A 31 7.94 -1.78 -6.98
C GLY A 31 6.41 -1.73 -6.95
N VAL A 32 5.73 -2.85 -7.25
CA VAL A 32 4.26 -2.92 -7.11
C VAL A 32 3.84 -2.53 -5.71
N GLU A 33 2.91 -1.59 -5.63
CA GLU A 33 2.32 -0.97 -4.44
C GLU A 33 1.49 -1.92 -3.57
N LEU A 34 1.83 -3.21 -3.55
CA LEU A 34 1.14 -4.29 -2.83
C LEU A 34 1.10 -4.07 -1.32
N TRP A 35 1.92 -3.15 -0.80
CA TRP A 35 1.94 -2.74 0.60
C TRP A 35 0.89 -1.67 0.93
N LEU A 36 0.51 -0.82 -0.02
CA LEU A 36 -0.44 0.28 0.17
C LEU A 36 -1.78 -0.16 0.78
N PRO A 37 -2.45 -1.23 0.28
CA PRO A 37 -3.78 -1.57 0.77
C PRO A 37 -3.74 -1.99 2.23
N PHE A 38 -2.68 -2.69 2.66
CA PHE A 38 -2.51 -3.07 4.06
C PHE A 38 -2.19 -1.87 4.95
N GLY A 39 -1.38 -0.92 4.48
CA GLY A 39 -1.14 0.35 5.17
C GLY A 39 -2.43 1.12 5.42
N ILE A 40 -3.29 1.24 4.41
CA ILE A 40 -4.60 1.91 4.50
C ILE A 40 -5.53 1.16 5.46
N ILE A 41 -5.61 -0.17 5.37
CA ILE A 41 -6.45 -0.99 6.27
C ILE A 41 -6.02 -0.81 7.73
N ILE A 42 -4.72 -0.92 8.01
CA ILE A 42 -4.18 -0.78 9.36
C ILE A 42 -4.36 0.66 9.87
N ALA A 43 -4.25 1.65 8.98
CA ALA A 43 -4.51 3.05 9.33
C ALA A 43 -5.95 3.28 9.79
N TYR A 44 -6.92 2.67 9.11
CA TYR A 44 -8.33 2.72 9.51
C TYR A 44 -8.69 1.90 10.74
N ALA A 45 -7.93 0.84 11.01
CA ALA A 45 -8.20 -0.05 12.13
C ALA A 45 -7.55 0.43 13.44
N VAL A 46 -6.29 0.86 13.36
CA VAL A 46 -5.46 1.17 14.53
C VAL A 46 -5.18 2.65 14.62
N ASN A 47 -4.29 3.18 13.76
CA ASN A 47 -4.08 4.60 13.52
C ASN A 47 -3.18 4.80 12.28
N PRO A 48 -3.16 6.01 11.69
CA PRO A 48 -2.36 6.31 10.51
C PRO A 48 -0.86 6.08 10.69
N LEU A 49 -0.32 6.36 11.89
CA LEU A 49 1.10 6.20 12.17
C LEU A 49 1.54 4.74 12.04
N ILE A 50 0.78 3.81 12.63
CA ILE A 50 1.07 2.37 12.56
C ILE A 50 0.86 1.88 11.13
N GLY A 51 -0.22 2.29 10.46
CA GLY A 51 -0.42 1.97 9.04
C GLY A 51 0.77 2.38 8.17
N PHE A 52 1.31 3.58 8.41
CA PHE A 52 2.48 4.10 7.71
C PHE A 52 3.73 3.29 8.01
N VAL A 53 4.02 3.03 9.29
CA VAL A 53 5.20 2.24 9.69
C VAL A 53 5.17 0.84 9.06
N ILE A 54 4.02 0.17 9.07
CA ILE A 54 3.89 -1.17 8.48
C ILE A 54 4.08 -1.14 6.97
N ALA A 55 3.46 -0.19 6.28
CA ALA A 55 3.60 -0.09 4.83
C ALA A 55 5.02 0.30 4.40
N VAL A 56 5.69 1.21 5.12
CA VAL A 56 7.11 1.54 4.89
C VAL A 56 8.01 0.34 5.18
N ALA A 57 7.81 -0.38 6.29
CA ALA A 57 8.61 -1.56 6.62
C ALA A 57 8.46 -2.64 5.54
N THR A 58 7.24 -2.88 5.07
CA THR A 58 6.95 -3.84 3.98
C THR A 58 7.63 -3.39 2.67
N MET A 59 7.59 -2.10 2.35
CA MET A 59 8.26 -1.51 1.20
C MET A 59 9.79 -1.67 1.29
N LEU A 60 10.39 -1.45 2.47
CA LEU A 60 11.84 -1.60 2.69
C LEU A 60 12.29 -3.06 2.60
N VAL A 61 11.50 -4.00 3.14
CA VAL A 61 11.77 -5.43 2.96
C VAL A 61 11.72 -5.78 1.47
N SER A 62 10.65 -5.37 0.77
CA SER A 62 10.52 -5.57 -0.69
C SER A 62 11.72 -5.01 -1.45
N PHE A 63 12.18 -3.80 -1.10
CA PHE A 63 13.38 -3.16 -1.67
C PHE A 63 14.66 -3.99 -1.46
N GLY A 64 14.83 -4.60 -0.29
CA GLY A 64 15.98 -5.48 -0.01
C GLY A 64 16.03 -6.71 -0.92
N PHE A 65 14.88 -7.26 -1.33
CA PHE A 65 14.79 -8.38 -2.27
C PHE A 65 14.82 -7.93 -3.74
N PHE A 66 14.32 -6.73 -4.02
CA PHE A 66 14.27 -6.15 -5.35
C PHE A 66 14.65 -4.67 -5.31
N PRO A 67 15.94 -4.34 -5.40
CA PRO A 67 16.41 -2.98 -5.35
C PRO A 67 15.96 -2.24 -6.62
N TYR A 68 15.11 -1.24 -6.42
CA TYR A 68 14.85 -0.19 -7.42
C TYR A 68 15.75 1.03 -7.13
N SER A 69 15.56 2.13 -7.85
CA SER A 69 16.38 3.32 -7.59
C SER A 69 16.03 3.94 -6.22
N LEU A 70 17.02 4.52 -5.54
CA LEU A 70 16.79 5.18 -4.25
C LEU A 70 15.77 6.32 -4.38
N HIS A 71 15.79 7.05 -5.50
CA HIS A 71 14.80 8.08 -5.81
C HIS A 71 13.37 7.51 -5.84
N TYR A 72 13.19 6.32 -6.42
CA TYR A 72 11.90 5.62 -6.44
C TYR A 72 11.44 5.29 -5.02
N LEU A 73 12.34 4.78 -4.17
CA LEU A 73 12.02 4.49 -2.76
C LEU A 73 11.53 5.73 -2.00
N VAL A 74 12.20 6.87 -2.19
CA VAL A 74 11.85 8.13 -1.52
C VAL A 74 10.49 8.65 -2.00
N ILE A 75 10.23 8.62 -3.31
CA ILE A 75 8.95 9.06 -3.88
C ILE A 75 7.81 8.18 -3.35
N MET A 76 7.98 6.85 -3.38
CA MET A 76 6.96 5.92 -2.89
C MET A 76 6.70 6.10 -1.40
N ALA A 77 7.74 6.28 -0.57
CA ALA A 77 7.58 6.56 0.86
C ALA A 77 6.84 7.88 1.10
N GLY A 78 7.18 8.94 0.35
CA GLY A 78 6.54 10.24 0.46
C GLY A 78 5.06 10.21 0.07
N SER A 79 4.73 9.63 -1.09
CA SER A 79 3.35 9.42 -1.53
C SER A 79 2.56 8.56 -0.55
N LEU A 80 3.22 7.59 0.09
CA LEU A 80 2.59 6.66 1.02
C LEU A 80 2.17 7.39 2.29
N ALA A 81 3.02 8.29 2.80
CA ALA A 81 2.67 9.17 3.90
C ALA A 81 1.40 9.98 3.56
N VAL A 82 1.35 10.60 2.38
CA VAL A 82 0.17 11.38 1.96
C VAL A 82 -1.10 10.53 1.97
N ALA A 83 -1.08 9.36 1.33
CA ALA A 83 -2.26 8.49 1.25
C ALA A 83 -2.70 7.96 2.62
N ILE A 84 -1.75 7.58 3.47
CA ILE A 84 -2.05 6.99 4.78
C ILE A 84 -2.54 8.05 5.77
N PHE A 85 -1.91 9.22 5.83
CA PHE A 85 -2.35 10.28 6.75
C PHE A 85 -3.66 10.94 6.29
N ALA A 86 -3.99 10.88 4.99
CA ALA A 86 -5.31 11.29 4.50
C ALA A 86 -6.47 10.43 5.04
N THR A 87 -6.21 9.24 5.61
CA THR A 87 -7.26 8.44 6.28
C THR A 87 -7.91 9.17 7.46
N ILE A 88 -7.21 10.11 8.10
CA ILE A 88 -7.75 10.97 9.17
C ILE A 88 -8.91 11.82 8.64
N LEU A 89 -8.80 12.28 7.39
CA LEU A 89 -9.78 13.17 6.76
C LEU A 89 -10.96 12.38 6.16
N MET A 90 -10.85 11.05 6.06
CA MET A 90 -11.81 10.19 5.37
C MET A 90 -12.26 9.03 6.27
N PRO A 91 -12.99 9.31 7.37
CA PRO A 91 -13.46 8.26 8.29
C PRO A 91 -14.34 7.23 7.56
N VAL A 92 -14.25 5.98 7.99
CA VAL A 92 -14.89 4.83 7.33
C VAL A 92 -15.89 4.09 8.21
N THR A 93 -16.92 3.57 7.55
CA THR A 93 -17.89 2.58 8.01
C THR A 93 -17.89 1.41 7.01
N ALA A 94 -18.57 0.31 7.34
CA ALA A 94 -18.67 -0.85 6.44
C ALA A 94 -19.18 -0.47 5.03
N ALA A 95 -20.12 0.49 4.95
CA ALA A 95 -20.76 0.88 3.70
C ALA A 95 -19.88 1.74 2.80
N ASN A 96 -18.96 2.54 3.36
CA ASN A 96 -18.14 3.48 2.58
C ASN A 96 -16.66 3.09 2.51
N PHE A 97 -16.23 2.06 3.24
CA PHE A 97 -14.83 1.64 3.33
C PHE A 97 -14.21 1.43 1.95
N ILE A 98 -14.87 0.66 1.08
CA ILE A 98 -14.34 0.30 -0.23
C ILE A 98 -14.06 1.54 -1.06
N TRP A 99 -15.02 2.47 -1.11
CA TRP A 99 -14.88 3.70 -1.87
C TRP A 99 -13.79 4.61 -1.31
N ASN A 100 -13.76 4.83 0.00
CA ASN A 100 -12.77 5.71 0.63
C ASN A 100 -11.34 5.14 0.51
N ALA A 101 -11.15 3.84 0.80
CA ALA A 101 -9.86 3.18 0.68
C ALA A 101 -9.38 3.15 -0.79
N PHE A 102 -10.30 2.94 -1.74
CA PHE A 102 -9.95 2.95 -3.16
C PHE A 102 -9.59 4.34 -3.66
N ILE A 103 -10.29 5.40 -3.23
CA ILE A 103 -9.92 6.79 -3.55
C ILE A 103 -8.50 7.09 -3.06
N LEU A 104 -8.15 6.70 -1.84
CA LEU A 104 -6.79 6.88 -1.31
C LEU A 104 -5.76 6.12 -2.15
N ALA A 105 -6.07 4.89 -2.56
CA ALA A 105 -5.21 4.12 -3.44
C ALA A 105 -5.05 4.77 -4.83
N MET A 106 -6.13 5.33 -5.39
CA MET A 106 -6.09 6.09 -6.64
C MET A 106 -5.23 7.33 -6.53
N VAL A 107 -5.39 8.12 -5.47
CA VAL A 107 -4.60 9.34 -5.24
C VAL A 107 -3.12 8.99 -5.11
N TYR A 108 -2.79 7.94 -4.33
CA TYR A 108 -1.43 7.43 -4.23
C TYR A 108 -0.84 7.11 -5.60
N ASN A 109 -1.55 6.28 -6.38
CA ASN A 109 -1.13 5.85 -7.72
C ASN A 109 -0.90 7.04 -8.65
N ILE A 110 -1.82 8.01 -8.66
CA ILE A 110 -1.70 9.18 -9.54
C ILE A 110 -0.48 10.00 -9.15
N ILE A 111 -0.27 10.29 -7.87
CA ILE A 111 0.85 11.11 -7.40
C ILE A 111 2.18 10.41 -7.67
N SER A 112 2.33 9.15 -7.23
CA SER A 112 3.57 8.39 -7.39
C SER A 112 3.95 8.28 -8.87
N ASN A 113 3.00 7.91 -9.72
CA ASN A 113 3.25 7.68 -11.14
C ASN A 113 3.41 8.96 -11.96
N SER A 114 2.72 10.05 -11.60
CA SER A 114 2.96 11.35 -12.25
C SER A 114 4.40 11.77 -12.07
N ILE A 115 4.98 11.60 -10.88
CA ILE A 115 6.38 11.90 -10.62
C ILE A 115 7.30 11.02 -11.49
N PHE A 116 6.97 9.74 -11.69
CA PHE A 116 7.76 8.87 -12.57
C PHE A 116 7.74 9.29 -14.04
N LEU A 117 6.59 9.75 -14.54
CA LEU A 117 6.50 10.30 -15.90
C LEU A 117 7.41 11.53 -16.05
N PHE A 118 7.43 12.43 -15.06
CA PHE A 118 8.34 13.59 -15.07
C PHE A 118 9.82 13.21 -15.01
N LEU A 119 10.16 12.05 -14.43
CA LEU A 119 11.53 11.52 -14.37
C LEU A 119 11.93 10.68 -15.60
N GLY A 120 11.12 10.70 -16.66
CA GLY A 120 11.43 10.05 -17.94
C GLY A 120 11.02 8.58 -18.02
N TYR A 121 10.16 8.09 -17.11
CA TYR A 121 9.66 6.72 -17.16
C TYR A 121 8.68 6.53 -18.35
N PRO A 122 8.74 5.40 -19.09
CA PRO A 122 7.86 5.19 -20.24
C PRO A 122 6.38 5.19 -19.88
N ILE A 123 5.58 6.01 -20.58
CA ILE A 123 4.16 6.22 -20.29
C ILE A 123 3.32 4.94 -20.36
N PHE A 124 3.57 4.08 -21.33
CA PHE A 124 2.85 2.81 -21.48
C PHE A 124 3.09 1.86 -20.30
N ARG A 125 4.32 1.84 -19.76
CA ARG A 125 4.65 1.02 -18.59
C ARG A 125 4.02 1.60 -17.32
N ALA A 126 4.02 2.92 -17.17
CA ALA A 126 3.36 3.60 -16.05
C ALA A 126 1.83 3.33 -16.05
N LEU A 127 1.17 3.35 -17.21
CA LEU A 127 -0.26 3.06 -17.31
C LEU A 127 -0.60 1.61 -16.97
N GLN A 128 0.16 0.64 -17.51
CA GLN A 128 0.00 -0.77 -17.17
C GLN A 128 0.18 -1.01 -15.66
N PHE A 129 1.15 -0.32 -15.06
CA PHE A 129 1.41 -0.38 -13.63
C PHE A 129 0.25 0.16 -12.79
N ILE A 130 -0.26 1.36 -13.11
CA ILE A 130 -1.41 1.95 -12.43
C ILE A 130 -2.62 1.01 -12.50
N MET A 131 -2.91 0.46 -13.68
CA MET A 131 -4.08 -0.42 -13.85
C MET A 131 -3.98 -1.68 -13.00
N LEU A 132 -2.81 -2.32 -12.92
CA LEU A 132 -2.66 -3.51 -12.07
C LEU A 132 -2.71 -3.14 -10.58
N SER A 133 -2.01 -2.08 -10.17
CA SER A 133 -1.99 -1.65 -8.76
C SER A 133 -3.42 -1.38 -8.26
N LEU A 134 -4.19 -0.60 -9.02
CA LEU A 134 -5.59 -0.32 -8.69
C LEU A 134 -6.43 -1.60 -8.67
N PHE A 135 -6.26 -2.49 -9.64
CA PHE A 135 -6.99 -3.76 -9.64
C PHE A 135 -6.70 -4.61 -8.39
N LEU A 136 -5.43 -4.76 -8.02
CA LEU A 136 -5.05 -5.56 -6.84
C LEU A 136 -5.53 -4.91 -5.54
N ASN A 137 -5.40 -3.59 -5.42
CA ASN A 137 -5.89 -2.83 -4.27
C ASN A 137 -7.42 -3.00 -4.15
N TRP A 138 -8.15 -2.89 -5.26
CA TRP A 138 -9.59 -3.15 -5.30
C TRP A 138 -9.94 -4.55 -4.82
N VAL A 139 -9.25 -5.58 -5.33
CA VAL A 139 -9.48 -6.97 -4.93
C VAL A 139 -9.24 -7.16 -3.43
N ILE A 140 -8.15 -6.62 -2.88
CA ILE A 140 -7.83 -6.74 -1.45
C ILE A 140 -8.90 -6.03 -0.60
N PHE A 141 -9.24 -4.79 -0.94
CA PHE A 141 -10.26 -4.04 -0.21
C PHE A 141 -11.63 -4.73 -0.25
N TRP A 142 -12.01 -5.25 -1.41
CA TRP A 142 -13.28 -5.94 -1.60
C TRP A 142 -13.34 -7.29 -0.88
N LYS A 143 -12.28 -8.10 -0.98
CA LYS A 143 -12.29 -9.49 -0.50
C LYS A 143 -12.08 -9.60 1.01
N ILE A 144 -11.16 -8.82 1.56
CA ILE A 144 -10.72 -8.98 2.96
C ILE A 144 -10.63 -7.67 3.73
N GLY A 145 -10.71 -6.52 3.06
CA GLY A 145 -10.39 -5.22 3.66
C GLY A 145 -11.20 -4.89 4.91
N TRP A 146 -12.53 -4.85 4.81
CA TRP A 146 -13.37 -4.49 5.95
C TRP A 146 -13.34 -5.52 7.09
N GLN A 147 -13.35 -6.82 6.76
CA GLN A 147 -13.23 -7.90 7.74
C GLN A 147 -11.92 -7.78 8.54
N LEU A 148 -10.83 -7.44 7.86
CA LEU A 148 -9.54 -7.21 8.50
C LEU A 148 -9.55 -5.95 9.37
N VAL A 149 -10.25 -4.88 8.97
CA VAL A 149 -10.45 -3.70 9.81
C VAL A 149 -11.18 -4.05 11.11
N GLU A 150 -12.27 -4.82 11.04
CA GLU A 150 -13.03 -5.25 12.22
C GLU A 150 -12.19 -6.13 13.14
N TRP A 151 -11.48 -7.11 12.59
CA TRP A 151 -10.61 -8.00 13.37
C TRP A 151 -9.46 -7.24 14.04
N LEU A 152 -8.87 -6.25 13.38
CA LEU A 152 -7.80 -5.44 13.96
C LEU A 152 -8.28 -4.46 15.05
N LYS A 153 -9.57 -4.12 15.06
CA LYS A 153 -10.20 -3.26 16.09
C LYS A 153 -10.60 -4.05 17.35
N ALA A 154 -10.86 -5.35 17.21
CA ALA A 154 -11.17 -6.26 18.30
C ALA A 154 -9.94 -6.53 19.18
#